data_AF-A0A1V4LYF5-F1
#
_entry.id   AF-A0A1V4LYF5-F1
#
_cell.length_a   1.000
_cell.length_b   1.000
_cell.length_c   1.000
_cell.angle_alpha   90.00
_cell.angle_beta   90.00
_cell.angle_gamma   90.00
#
_symmetry.space_group_name_H-M   'P 1'
#
loop_
_entity.id
_entity.type
_entity.pdbx_description
1 polymer ?
#
loop_
_entity_poly.entity_id
_entity_poly.type
_entity_poly.pdbx_seq_one_letter_code
_entity_poly.pdbx_strand_id
1 'polypeptide(L)' 'MKNVVIYTSNTCGYCHAAKKFLESMSVNYTEKNVSVDAEARKELIQKGFMGVPVIIVDEEVVQGFDKAKLQELLA' A
#
# COMPACT_ATOMS: atom_id res chain seq x y z
N MET A 1 -18.53 -1.83 1.64
CA MET A 1 -17.51 -1.70 0.56
C MET A 1 -16.19 -1.47 1.28
N LYS A 2 -15.18 -2.34 1.12
CA LYS A 2 -13.87 -2.10 1.77
C LYS A 2 -13.17 -0.93 1.05
N ASN A 3 -12.80 0.12 1.77
CA ASN A 3 -12.01 1.23 1.25
C ASN A 3 -10.53 0.87 1.36
N VAL A 4 -9.93 0.50 0.23
CA VAL A 4 -8.50 0.18 0.17
C VAL A 4 -7.72 1.40 -0.28
N VAL A 5 -6.66 1.77 0.46
CA VAL A 5 -5.73 2.85 0.11
C VAL A 5 -4.31 2.30 0.12
N ILE A 6 -3.69 2.14 -1.06
CA ILE A 6 -2.30 1.70 -1.18
C ILE A 6 -1.35 2.89 -1.32
N TYR A 7 -0.32 2.89 -0.49
CA TYR A 7 0.79 3.82 -0.56
C TYR A 7 1.94 3.19 -1.36
N THR A 8 2.13 3.65 -2.60
CA THR A 8 3.15 3.17 -3.53
C THR A 8 4.33 4.15 -3.64
N SER A 9 5.46 3.71 -4.18
CA SER A 9 6.60 4.57 -4.53
C SER A 9 7.11 4.18 -5.90
N ASN A 10 7.29 5.16 -6.80
CA ASN A 10 7.84 4.92 -8.14
C ASN A 10 9.27 4.37 -8.14
N THR A 11 9.99 4.50 -7.03
CA THR A 11 11.40 4.15 -6.90
C THR A 11 11.63 2.72 -6.37
N CYS A 12 10.58 1.94 -6.10
CA CYS A 12 10.71 0.63 -5.46
C CYS A 12 9.87 -0.46 -6.16
N GLY A 13 10.53 -1.51 -6.66
CA GLY A 13 9.89 -2.58 -7.46
C GLY A 13 8.74 -3.32 -6.74
N TYR A 14 8.79 -3.42 -5.41
CA TYR A 14 7.72 -4.02 -4.60
C TYR A 14 6.38 -3.29 -4.74
N CYS A 15 6.38 -1.98 -5.00
CA CYS A 15 5.16 -1.21 -5.15
C CYS A 15 4.39 -1.58 -6.43
N HIS A 16 5.10 -1.91 -7.51
CA HIS A 16 4.48 -2.38 -8.75
C HIS A 16 3.81 -3.75 -8.56
N ALA A 17 4.43 -4.64 -7.77
CA ALA A 17 3.87 -5.94 -7.45
C ALA A 17 2.61 -5.84 -6.55
N ALA A 18 2.57 -4.88 -5.63
CA ALA A 18 1.40 -4.62 -4.79
C ALA A 18 0.22 -4.04 -5.57
N LYS A 19 0.48 -3.05 -6.45
CA LYS A 19 -0.54 -2.51 -7.36
C LYS A 19 -1.15 -3.61 -8.23
N LYS A 20 -0.31 -4.43 -8.87
CA LYS A 20 -0.77 -5.54 -9.73
C LYS A 20 -1.57 -6.60 -8.96
N PHE A 21 -1.30 -6.81 -7.67
CA PHE A 21 -2.10 -7.71 -6.82
C PHE A 21 -3.52 -7.18 -6.61
N LEU A 22 -3.65 -5.89 -6.29
CA LEU A 22 -4.94 -5.22 -6.11
C LEU A 22 -5.76 -5.14 -7.41
N GLU A 23 -5.11 -4.83 -8.54
CA GLU A 23 -5.76 -4.91 -9.87
C GLU A 23 -6.25 -6.33 -10.18
N SER A 24 -5.45 -7.36 -9.87
CA SER A 24 -5.80 -8.77 -10.14
C SER A 24 -6.96 -9.29 -9.30
N MET A 25 -7.35 -8.60 -8.23
CA MET A 25 -8.51 -8.94 -7.40
C MET A 25 -9.72 -8.03 -7.67
N SER A 26 -9.61 -7.09 -8.63
CA SER A 26 -10.67 -6.17 -9.06
C SER A 26 -11.33 -5.37 -7.92
N VAL A 27 -10.60 -5.15 -6.81
CA VAL A 27 -11.10 -4.39 -5.66
C VAL A 27 -10.96 -2.90 -5.94
N ASN A 28 -11.93 -2.11 -5.48
CA ASN A 28 -11.90 -0.65 -5.67
C ASN A 28 -10.92 -0.02 -4.67
N TYR A 29 -9.74 0.39 -5.14
CA TYR A 29 -8.68 0.96 -4.31
C TYR A 29 -8.20 2.33 -4.79
N THR A 30 -7.68 3.14 -3.86
CA THR A 30 -7.02 4.43 -4.12
C THR A 30 -5.52 4.25 -4.01
N GLU A 31 -4.73 4.57 -5.05
CA GLU A 31 -3.28 4.67 -4.88
C GLU A 31 -2.84 6.08 -4.48
N LYS A 32 -1.91 6.17 -3.52
CA LYS A 32 -1.22 7.39 -3.10
C LYS A 32 0.28 7.18 -3.27
N ASN A 33 0.90 7.94 -4.16
CA ASN A 33 2.29 7.71 -4.52
C ASN A 33 3.24 8.57 -3.66
N VAL A 34 3.92 7.96 -2.70
CA VAL A 34 4.80 8.63 -1.72
C VAL A 34 6.09 9.20 -2.33
N SER A 35 6.38 8.93 -3.61
CA SER A 35 7.42 9.64 -4.35
C SER A 35 6.95 11.03 -4.82
N VAL A 36 5.63 11.26 -4.88
CA VAL A 36 4.97 12.52 -5.28
C VAL A 36 4.33 13.21 -4.07
N ASP A 37 3.68 12.43 -3.21
CA ASP A 37 2.98 12.84 -2.00
C ASP A 37 3.96 12.88 -0.80
N ALA A 38 4.42 14.08 -0.48
CA ALA A 38 5.40 14.31 0.58
C ALA A 38 4.84 14.04 1.98
N GLU A 39 3.53 14.13 2.18
CA GLU A 39 2.90 13.80 3.47
C GLU A 39 2.91 12.29 3.71
N ALA A 40 2.54 11.49 2.71
CA ALA A 40 2.60 10.04 2.79
C ALA A 40 4.04 9.51 3.02
N ARG A 41 5.04 10.16 2.42
CA ARG A 41 6.46 9.90 2.72
C ARG A 41 6.83 10.23 4.17
N LYS A 42 6.26 11.31 4.72
CA LYS A 42 6.51 11.77 6.09
C LYS A 42 5.78 10.89 7.12
N GLU A 43 4.62 10.34 6.77
CA GLU A 43 3.89 9.29 7.52
C GLU A 43 4.75 8.02 7.65
N LEU A 44 5.22 7.47 6.52
CA LEU A 44 6.15 6.34 6.46
C LEU A 44 7.36 6.53 7.39
N ILE A 45 8.04 7.68 7.27
CA ILE A 45 9.24 7.97 8.05
C ILE A 45 8.92 8.18 9.54
N GLN A 46 7.83 8.88 9.89
CA GLN A 46 7.42 9.07 11.30
C GLN A 46 7.06 7.76 12.00
N LYS A 47 6.32 6.89 11.31
CA LYS A 47 5.93 5.58 11.83
C LYS A 47 7.10 4.57 11.88
N GLY A 48 8.27 4.93 11.33
CA GLY A 48 9.51 4.14 11.43
C GLY A 48 9.84 3.24 10.24
N PHE A 49 9.07 3.33 9.14
CA PHE A 49 9.22 2.40 8.01
C PHE A 49 10.33 2.80 7.04
N MET A 50 11.39 1.97 7.04
CA MET A 50 12.40 1.96 5.99
C MET A 50 11.95 1.24 4.70
N GLY A 51 10.72 0.69 4.66
CA GLY A 51 10.19 -0.11 3.56
C GLY A 51 8.82 0.34 3.08
N VAL A 52 8.69 0.51 1.76
CA VAL A 52 7.42 0.65 1.01
C VAL A 52 7.05 -0.70 0.37
N PRO A 53 5.77 -0.98 0.06
CA PRO A 53 4.57 -0.14 0.22
C PRO A 53 3.96 -0.17 1.64
N VAL A 54 2.84 0.54 1.81
CA VAL A 54 1.89 0.41 2.93
C VAL A 54 0.50 0.24 2.30
N ILE A 55 -0.39 -0.55 2.89
CA ILE A 55 -1.76 -0.72 2.39
C ILE A 55 -2.73 -0.56 3.56
N ILE A 56 -3.65 0.39 3.47
CA ILE A 56 -4.75 0.53 4.42
C ILE A 56 -5.98 -0.15 3.83
N VAL A 57 -6.68 -0.97 4.63
CA VAL A 57 -7.92 -1.67 4.25
C VAL A 57 -8.97 -1.40 5.32
N ASP A 58 -9.92 -0.50 5.03
CA ASP A 58 -10.88 0.08 5.98
C ASP A 58 -10.19 0.71 7.21
N GLU A 59 -9.91 -0.08 8.25
CA GLU A 59 -9.22 0.35 9.48
C GLU A 59 -7.84 -0.31 9.66
N GLU A 60 -7.52 -1.40 8.93
CA GLU A 60 -6.26 -2.11 9.13
C GLU A 60 -5.11 -1.51 8.28
N VAL A 61 -3.99 -1.18 8.93
CA VAL A 61 -2.78 -0.66 8.27
C VAL A 61 -1.76 -1.79 8.10
N VAL A 62 -1.76 -2.41 6.92
CA VAL A 62 -0.69 -3.32 6.45
C VAL A 62 0.54 -2.49 6.11
N GLN A 63 1.71 -2.98 6.46
CA GLN A 63 2.97 -2.29 6.21
C GLN A 63 4.01 -3.23 5.63
N GLY A 64 4.89 -2.70 4.77
CA GLY A 64 5.81 -3.51 3.98
C GLY A 64 5.10 -4.18 2.82
N PHE A 65 5.85 -4.97 2.04
CA PHE A 65 5.28 -5.75 0.94
C PHE A 65 4.71 -7.08 1.44
N ASP A 66 3.82 -7.00 2.43
CA ASP A 66 3.20 -8.17 3.05
C ASP A 66 2.11 -8.76 2.15
N LYS A 67 2.56 -9.52 1.14
CA LYS A 67 1.71 -10.38 0.30
C LYS A 67 0.78 -11.25 1.14
N ALA A 68 1.22 -11.73 2.30
CA ALA A 68 0.42 -12.53 3.22
C ALA A 68 -0.81 -11.73 3.70
N LYS A 69 -0.61 -10.58 4.35
CA LYS A 69 -1.71 -9.71 4.78
C LYS A 69 -2.56 -9.19 3.64
N LEU A 70 -1.96 -8.84 2.49
CA LEU A 70 -2.72 -8.46 1.29
C LEU A 70 -3.66 -9.58 0.85
N GLN A 71 -3.18 -10.82 0.78
CA GLN A 71 -4.00 -11.98 0.41
C GLN A 71 -5.07 -12.29 1.46
N GLU A 72 -4.76 -12.11 2.75
CA GLU A 72 -5.68 -12.36 3.87
C GLU A 72 -6.80 -11.31 3.98
N LEU A 73 -6.50 -10.03 3.71
CA LEU A 73 -7.47 -8.93 3.71
C LEU A 73 -8.33 -8.82 2.45
N LEU A 74 -7.89 -9.43 1.34
CA LEU A 74 -8.59 -9.44 0.06
C LEU A 74 -9.30 -10.78 -0.23
N ALA A 75 -9.14 -11.79 0.63
CA ALA A 75 -9.92 -13.03 0.63
C ALA A 75 -11.37 -12.84 1.15
#